data_AF-T0ZGZ8-F1
#
_entry.id   AF-T0ZGZ8-F1
#
_cell.length_a   1.000
_cell.length_b   1.000
_cell.length_c   1.000
_cell.angle_alpha   90.00
_cell.angle_beta   90.00
_cell.angle_gamma   90.00
#
_symmetry.space_group_name_H-M   'P 1'
#
loop_
_entity.id
_entity.type
_entity.pdbx_description
1 polymer ?
#
loop_
_entity_poly.entity_id
_entity_poly.type
_entity_poly.pdbx_seq_one_letter_code
_entity_poly.pdbx_strand_id
1 'polypeptide(L)' 'MVSGLVKAAVFGFLVALMGCFFGYNSRGGAEGVGTATTAAVVSASVLILAFDYVLTEMFFAR' A
#
# COMPACT_ATOMS: atom_id res chain seq x y z
N MET A 1 12.15 -17.73 0.49
CA MET A 1 12.92 -16.47 0.58
C MET A 1 12.64 -15.52 -0.59
N VAL A 2 12.74 -15.94 -1.85
CA VAL A 2 12.52 -15.05 -3.01
C VAL A 2 11.08 -14.51 -3.10
N SER A 3 10.06 -15.32 -2.83
CA SER A 3 8.64 -14.87 -2.93
C SER A 3 8.30 -13.72 -1.97
N GLY A 4 8.90 -13.68 -0.77
CA GLY A 4 8.68 -12.60 0.18
C GLY A 4 9.32 -11.28 -0.27
N LEU A 5 10.53 -11.35 -0.82
CA LEU A 5 11.29 -10.18 -1.28
C LEU A 5 10.63 -9.52 -2.50
N VAL A 6 10.19 -10.33 -3.47
CA VAL A 6 9.45 -9.85 -4.65
C VAL A 6 8.14 -9.19 -4.23
N LYS A 7 7.44 -9.77 -3.26
CA LYS A 7 6.16 -9.24 -2.81
C LYS A 7 6.32 -7.91 -2.04
N ALA A 8 7.32 -7.82 -1.17
CA ALA A 8 7.65 -6.58 -0.48
C ALA A 8 8.03 -5.45 -1.46
N ALA A 9 8.78 -5.76 -2.51
CA ALA A 9 9.11 -4.80 -3.57
C ALA A 9 7.87 -4.31 -4.32
N VAL A 10 6.94 -5.21 -4.64
CA VAL A 10 5.67 -4.86 -5.32
C VAL A 10 4.78 -4.01 -4.42
N PHE A 11 4.71 -4.30 -3.12
CA PHE A 11 3.95 -3.47 -2.18
C PHE A 11 4.56 -2.08 -2.03
N GLY A 12 5.87 -1.98 -1.81
CA GLY A 12 6.55 -0.70 -1.72
C GLY A 12 6.35 0.15 -2.98
N PHE A 13 6.41 -0.48 -4.15
CA PHE A 13 6.14 0.18 -5.42
C PHE A 13 4.69 0.68 -5.53
N LEU A 14 3.71 -0.14 -5.18
CA LEU A 14 2.29 0.25 -5.18
C LEU A 14 1.99 1.39 -4.19
N VAL A 15 2.57 1.36 -2.98
CA VAL A 15 2.41 2.43 -2.00
C VAL A 15 3.01 3.74 -2.50
N ALA A 16 4.22 3.69 -3.09
CA ALA A 16 4.86 4.87 -3.65
C ALA A 16 4.04 5.47 -4.80
N LEU A 17 3.52 4.61 -5.69
CA LEU A 17 2.73 5.02 -6.84
C LEU A 17 1.37 5.60 -6.42
N MET A 18 0.72 5.00 -5.41
CA MET A 18 -0.50 5.56 -4.81
C MET A 18 -0.23 6.88 -4.09
N GLY A 19 0.89 7.01 -3.39
CA GLY A 19 1.31 8.28 -2.78
C GLY A 19 1.51 9.38 -3.82
N CYS A 20 2.18 9.07 -4.95
CA CYS A 20 2.32 10.01 -6.06
C CYS A 20 0.97 10.33 -6.71
N PHE A 21 0.08 9.36 -6.87
CA PHE A 21 -1.23 9.55 -7.51
C PHE A 21 -2.16 10.42 -6.65
N PHE A 22 -2.23 10.15 -5.34
CA PHE A 22 -3.00 10.97 -4.40
C PHE A 22 -2.38 12.37 -4.21
N GLY A 23 -1.06 12.48 -4.27
CA GLY A 23 -0.36 13.77 -4.29
C GLY A 23 -0.68 14.60 -5.53
N TYR A 24 -0.74 13.96 -6.70
CA TYR A 24 -1.04 14.63 -7.98
C TYR A 24 -2.53 15.01 -8.11
N ASN A 25 -3.43 14.21 -7.54
CA ASN A 25 -4.87 14.46 -7.57
C ASN A 25 -5.35 15.37 -6.41
N SER A 26 -4.45 15.75 -5.50
CA SER A 26 -4.75 16.69 -4.42
C SER A 26 -4.96 18.09 -4.99
N ARG A 27 -6.22 18.53 -5.02
CA ARG A 27 -6.60 19.94 -5.28
C ARG A 27 -6.95 20.59 -3.95
N GLY A 28 -5.99 21.28 -3.34
CA GLY A 28 -6.26 22.07 -2.13
C GLY A 28 -5.08 22.19 -1.16
N GLY A 29 -4.01 22.90 -1.55
CA GLY A 29 -2.94 23.33 -0.64
C GLY A 29 -2.29 22.23 0.22
N ALA A 30 -1.59 22.65 1.27
CA ALA A 30 -0.90 21.75 2.21
C ALA A 30 -1.86 20.88 3.06
N GLU A 31 -3.10 21.34 3.26
CA GLU A 31 -4.10 20.66 4.09
C GLU A 31 -4.74 19.47 3.35
N GLY A 32 -5.06 19.64 2.06
CA GLY A 32 -5.61 18.58 1.21
C GLY A 32 -4.62 17.46 0.91
N VAL A 33 -3.32 17.76 0.76
CA VAL A 33 -2.28 16.72 0.61
C VAL A 33 -2.11 15.91 1.89
N GLY A 34 -2.27 16.51 3.07
CA GLY A 34 -2.23 15.80 4.35
C GLY A 34 -3.32 14.73 4.42
N THR A 35 -4.57 15.12 4.17
CA THR A 35 -5.72 14.20 4.19
C THR A 35 -5.62 13.12 3.11
N ALA A 36 -5.20 13.48 1.89
CA ALA A 36 -5.00 12.54 0.79
C ALA A 36 -3.90 11.51 1.12
N THR A 37 -2.79 11.95 1.74
CA THR A 37 -1.70 11.06 2.15
C THR A 37 -2.15 10.12 3.26
N THR A 38 -2.88 10.61 4.26
CA THR A 38 -3.41 9.75 5.34
C THR A 38 -4.35 8.67 4.79
N ALA A 39 -5.25 9.02 3.87
CA ALA A 39 -6.12 8.04 3.22
C ALA A 39 -5.35 7.03 2.35
N ALA A 40 -4.30 7.48 1.65
CA ALA A 40 -3.43 6.61 0.85
C ALA A 40 -2.65 5.62 1.73
N VAL A 41 -2.10 6.08 2.86
CA VAL A 41 -1.35 5.21 3.80
C VAL A 41 -2.29 4.22 4.49
N VAL A 42 -3.47 4.65 4.95
CA VAL A 42 -4.45 3.75 5.58
C VAL A 42 -4.90 2.66 4.61
N SER A 43 -5.24 3.02 3.37
CA SER A 43 -5.64 2.04 2.35
C SER A 43 -4.51 1.08 1.97
N ALA A 44 -3.27 1.58 1.88
CA ALA A 44 -2.09 0.76 1.65
C ALA A 44 -1.83 -0.24 2.80
N SER A 45 -1.92 0.21 4.06
CA SER A 45 -1.73 -0.65 5.23
C SER A 45 -2.77 -1.77 5.29
N VAL A 46 -4.04 -1.47 4.99
CA VAL A 46 -5.11 -2.47 4.92
C VAL A 46 -4.84 -3.48 3.80
N LEU A 47 -4.39 -3.01 2.63
CA LEU A 47 -4.05 -3.89 1.51
C LEU A 47 -2.88 -4.82 1.85
N ILE A 48 -1.84 -4.31 2.52
CA ILE A 48 -0.69 -5.10 2.98
C ILE A 48 -1.14 -6.17 3.97
N LEU A 49 -1.93 -5.81 4.99
CA LEU A 49 -2.47 -6.75 5.98
C LEU A 49 -3.35 -7.82 5.34
N ALA A 50 -4.25 -7.45 4.42
CA ALA A 50 -5.09 -8.40 3.70
C ALA A 50 -4.24 -9.38 2.88
N PHE A 51 -3.20 -8.89 2.23
CA PHE A 51 -2.31 -9.73 1.44
C PHE A 51 -1.42 -10.65 2.29
N ASP A 52 -1.02 -10.20 3.47
CA ASP A 52 -0.28 -11.00 4.45
C ASP A 52 -1.16 -12.15 4.98
N TYR A 53 -2.42 -11.86 5.25
CA TYR A 53 -3.41 -12.88 5.64
C TYR A 53 -3.67 -13.89 4.52
N VAL A 54 -3.89 -13.44 3.28
CA VAL A 54 -4.09 -14.30 2.11
C VAL A 54 -2.86 -15.16 1.81
N LEU A 55 -1.66 -14.60 2.00
CA LEU A 55 -0.42 -15.38 1.89
C LEU A 55 -0.32 -16.43 2.98
N THR A 56 -0.58 -16.04 4.22
CA THR A 56 -0.50 -16.94 5.36
C THR A 56 -1.46 -18.10 5.16
N GLU A 57 -2.71 -17.83 4.76
CA GLU A 57 -3.67 -18.85 4.38
C GLU A 57 -3.17 -19.70 3.20
N MET A 58 -2.72 -19.14 2.08
CA MET A 58 -2.22 -19.97 0.96
C MET A 58 -0.96 -20.79 1.27
N PHE A 59 -0.08 -20.28 2.14
CA PHE A 59 1.20 -20.91 2.46
C PHE A 59 1.09 -21.89 3.63
N PHE A 60 0.10 -21.69 4.51
CA PHE A 60 -0.18 -22.52 5.69
C PHE A 60 -1.38 -23.46 5.48
N ALA A 61 -2.26 -23.22 4.50
CA ALA A 61 -3.29 -24.17 4.05
C ALA A 61 -2.70 -25.32 3.19
N ARG A 62 -1.43 -25.63 3.39
CA ARG A 62 -0.81 -26.89 2.99
C ARG A 62 0.00 -27.47 4.13
#